data_AF-A0A834L3A3-F1
#
_entry.id   AF-A0A834L3A3-F1
#
_cell.length_a   1.000
_cell.length_b   1.000
_cell.length_c   1.000
_cell.angle_alpha   90.00
_cell.angle_beta   90.00
_cell.angle_gamma   90.00
#
_symmetry.space_group_name_H-M   'P 1'
#
loop_
_entity.id
_entity.type
_entity.pdbx_description
1 polymer ?
#
loop_
_entity_poly.entity_id
_entity_poly.type
_entity_poly.pdbx_seq_one_letter_code
_entity_poly.pdbx_strand_id
1 'polypeptide(L)'
;MAPANAERNYAGARMLVLLLVLGLVCLIVTAAKLIAVSLLFPNTFIRKTSPFRFLNLSFSFVLIVNEIALARTACDLPGALCQDPRFVGGDGMTFYFHGKKDQDFCIVSDSNLHINAHFIGRRNDNMKRDFTWVQSLGILFDNHRLFVGAQKTSTWDDSLDRLALAFDGEPIFLPATEGATWRPSTAPGISFTRSSDVNGVVIEVEGNFKIKATVVPITEKDSMIHNYGITKEDCFAHLDLGFKFHSLSGGVDGVLGQTYRSNYVSKIKMGALMPVVGGAKEYASSALFSTDCAVSKFSGQLNSSESFEYGSLECASTGMDGTGVVCKK
;
A
#
# COMPACT_ATOMS: atom_id res chain seq x y z
N MET A 1 -51.42 -15.92 -0.92
CA MET A 1 -50.53 -17.10 -0.92
C MET A 1 -50.17 -17.38 -2.39
N ALA A 2 -48.86 -17.35 -2.71
CA ALA A 2 -48.19 -17.47 -4.04
C ALA A 2 -48.55 -16.41 -5.11
N PRO A 3 -47.58 -15.60 -5.61
CA PRO A 3 -46.50 -16.08 -6.48
C PRO A 3 -45.15 -15.34 -6.30
N ALA A 4 -44.12 -16.01 -5.77
CA ALA A 4 -42.74 -15.47 -5.76
C ALA A 4 -41.66 -16.54 -6.06
N ASN A 5 -42.07 -17.79 -6.28
CA ASN A 5 -41.17 -18.92 -6.54
C ASN A 5 -40.98 -19.21 -8.04
N ALA A 6 -41.77 -18.62 -8.94
CA ALA A 6 -41.65 -18.85 -10.38
C ALA A 6 -40.53 -18.02 -11.04
N GLU A 7 -40.33 -16.76 -10.61
CA GLU A 7 -39.31 -15.87 -11.19
C GLU A 7 -37.87 -16.25 -10.80
N ARG A 8 -37.66 -16.73 -9.57
CA ARG A 8 -36.34 -17.19 -9.11
C ARG A 8 -35.84 -18.42 -9.88
N ASN A 9 -36.74 -19.32 -10.25
CA ASN A 9 -36.40 -20.50 -11.06
C ASN A 9 -36.08 -20.14 -12.52
N TYR A 10 -36.68 -19.08 -13.06
CA TYR A 10 -36.40 -18.57 -14.40
C TYR A 10 -35.04 -17.87 -14.51
N ALA A 11 -34.64 -17.11 -13.48
CA ALA A 11 -33.32 -16.45 -13.43
C ALA A 11 -32.17 -17.47 -13.30
N GLY A 12 -32.34 -18.50 -12.46
CA GLY A 12 -31.35 -19.58 -12.31
C GLY A 12 -31.17 -20.40 -13.59
N ALA A 13 -32.26 -20.70 -14.30
CA ALA A 13 -32.19 -21.39 -15.60
C ALA A 13 -31.48 -20.55 -16.68
N ARG A 14 -31.72 -19.24 -16.72
CA ARG A 14 -31.03 -18.31 -17.65
C ARG A 14 -29.53 -18.22 -17.37
N MET A 15 -29.13 -18.19 -16.10
CA MET A 15 -27.72 -18.17 -15.71
C MET A 15 -27.02 -19.49 -16.04
N LEU A 16 -27.69 -20.63 -15.86
CA LEU A 16 -27.16 -21.94 -16.23
C LEU A 16 -26.99 -22.08 -17.75
N VAL A 17 -27.96 -21.60 -18.55
CA VAL A 17 -27.85 -21.59 -20.01
C VAL A 17 -26.72 -20.67 -20.47
N LEU A 18 -26.55 -19.49 -19.85
CA LEU A 18 -25.46 -18.58 -20.18
C LEU A 18 -24.08 -19.19 -19.87
N LEU A 19 -23.95 -19.87 -18.74
CA LEU A 19 -22.73 -20.59 -18.36
C LEU A 19 -22.41 -21.76 -19.31
N LEU A 20 -23.43 -22.50 -19.74
CA LEU A 20 -23.28 -23.57 -20.73
C LEU A 20 -22.87 -23.03 -22.11
N VAL A 21 -23.43 -21.90 -22.55
CA VAL A 21 -23.07 -21.24 -23.80
C VAL A 21 -21.64 -20.70 -23.75
N LEU A 22 -21.24 -20.04 -22.66
CA LEU A 22 -19.86 -19.57 -22.47
C LEU A 22 -18.86 -20.73 -22.43
N GLY A 23 -19.21 -21.83 -21.75
CA GLY A 23 -18.41 -23.06 -21.73
C GLY A 23 -18.23 -23.67 -23.12
N LEU A 24 -19.31 -23.71 -23.92
CA LEU A 24 -19.26 -24.23 -25.29
C LEU A 24 -18.42 -23.32 -26.22
N VAL A 25 -18.56 -22.00 -26.10
CA VAL A 25 -17.75 -21.03 -26.86
C VAL A 25 -16.26 -21.17 -26.52
N CYS A 26 -15.92 -21.33 -25.24
CA CYS A 26 -14.54 -21.57 -24.82
C CYS A 26 -13.99 -22.89 -25.40
N LEU A 27 -14.80 -23.96 -25.39
CA LEU A 27 -14.43 -25.24 -25.99
C LEU A 27 -14.16 -25.13 -27.49
N ILE A 28 -15.01 -24.40 -28.21
CA ILE A 28 -14.89 -24.18 -29.66
C ILE A 28 -13.64 -23.34 -29.99
N VAL A 29 -13.37 -22.26 -29.24
CA VAL A 29 -12.18 -21.42 -29.45
C VAL A 29 -10.90 -22.19 -29.15
N THR A 30 -10.92 -23.07 -28.14
CA THR A 30 -9.77 -23.91 -27.78
C THR A 30 -9.53 -24.99 -28.84
N ALA A 31 -10.60 -25.62 -29.35
CA ALA A 31 -10.51 -26.57 -30.45
C ALA A 31 -10.01 -25.91 -31.75
N ALA A 32 -10.47 -24.69 -32.06
CA ALA A 32 -10.02 -23.93 -33.21
C ALA A 32 -8.53 -23.56 -33.12
N LYS A 33 -8.03 -23.19 -31.93
CA LYS A 33 -6.60 -22.96 -31.67
C LYS A 33 -5.78 -24.24 -31.84
N LEU A 34 -6.26 -25.39 -31.37
CA LEU A 34 -5.57 -26.67 -31.56
C LEU A 34 -5.49 -27.07 -33.04
N ILE A 35 -6.55 -26.83 -33.81
CA ILE A 35 -6.59 -27.10 -35.25
C ILE A 35 -5.66 -26.14 -36.01
N ALA A 36 -5.60 -24.87 -35.61
CA ALA A 36 -4.68 -23.91 -36.21
C ALA A 36 -3.20 -24.29 -35.95
N VAL A 37 -2.88 -24.80 -34.76
CA VAL A 37 -1.52 -25.27 -34.42
C VAL A 37 -1.15 -26.53 -35.20
N SER A 38 -2.09 -27.46 -35.43
CA SER A 38 -1.82 -28.67 -36.22
C SER A 38 -1.70 -28.41 -37.73
N LEU A 39 -2.30 -27.33 -38.25
CA LEU A 39 -2.13 -26.89 -39.64
C LEU A 39 -0.83 -26.11 -39.88
N LEU A 40 -0.26 -25.46 -38.84
CA LEU A 40 0.98 -24.69 -38.94
C LEU A 40 2.26 -25.56 -38.87
N PHE A 41 2.16 -26.82 -38.41
CA PHE A 41 3.30 -27.74 -38.28
C PHE A 41 2.98 -29.14 -38.82
N PRO A 42 2.89 -29.33 -40.15
CA PRO A 42 2.48 -30.60 -40.75
C PRO A 42 3.55 -31.71 -40.76
N ASN A 43 4.80 -31.42 -40.38
CA ASN A 43 5.92 -32.35 -40.52
C ASN A 43 6.83 -32.39 -39.29
N THR A 44 6.33 -32.94 -38.19
CA THR A 44 7.18 -33.69 -37.25
C THR A 44 6.34 -34.74 -36.56
N PHE A 45 6.81 -35.98 -36.60
CA PHE A 45 6.37 -37.16 -35.85
C PHE A 45 5.35 -38.13 -36.49
N ILE A 46 5.85 -38.93 -37.45
CA ILE A 46 5.33 -40.28 -37.71
C ILE A 46 6.31 -41.29 -37.09
N ARG A 47 5.89 -42.02 -36.03
CA ARG A 47 6.05 -43.50 -35.93
C ARG A 47 5.33 -44.08 -34.69
N LYS A 48 4.36 -44.95 -35.00
CA LYS A 48 3.79 -46.12 -34.28
C LYS A 48 4.31 -46.40 -32.85
N THR A 49 3.42 -46.33 -31.84
CA THR A 49 2.65 -47.46 -31.23
C THR A 49 1.75 -46.94 -30.09
N SER A 50 0.52 -47.46 -30.02
CA SER A 50 -0.48 -47.28 -28.94
C SER A 50 -0.34 -48.38 -27.85
N PRO A 51 -0.90 -48.25 -26.62
CA PRO A 51 -1.98 -47.36 -26.23
C PRO A 51 -1.61 -46.38 -25.10
N PHE A 52 -1.85 -45.10 -25.38
CA PHE A 52 -1.93 -44.03 -24.39
C PHE A 52 -3.14 -44.26 -23.48
N ARG A 53 -2.91 -44.84 -22.30
CA ARG A 53 -3.70 -44.55 -21.09
C ARG A 53 -2.75 -43.85 -20.12
N PHE A 54 -3.24 -42.82 -19.45
CA PHE A 54 -2.52 -41.98 -18.50
C PHE A 54 -1.53 -40.97 -19.10
N LEU A 55 -2.00 -40.00 -19.88
CA LEU A 55 -1.32 -38.69 -19.92
C LEU A 55 -2.24 -37.57 -20.46
N ASN A 56 -3.45 -37.42 -19.93
CA ASN A 56 -4.29 -36.25 -20.25
C ASN A 56 -5.02 -35.65 -19.05
N LEU A 57 -4.72 -36.11 -17.83
CA LEU A 57 -5.16 -35.45 -16.60
C LEU A 57 -4.10 -34.54 -15.98
N SER A 58 -2.86 -34.53 -16.49
CA SER A 58 -1.79 -33.70 -15.91
C SER A 58 -1.74 -32.27 -16.50
N PHE A 59 -2.10 -32.07 -17.77
CA PHE A 59 -2.02 -30.73 -18.38
C PHE A 59 -3.20 -29.81 -18.04
N SER A 60 -4.42 -30.34 -17.91
CA SER A 60 -5.57 -29.54 -17.46
C SER A 60 -5.54 -29.23 -15.97
N PHE A 61 -4.86 -30.05 -15.15
CA PHE A 61 -4.67 -29.75 -13.73
C PHE A 61 -3.62 -28.65 -13.53
N VAL A 62 -2.56 -28.61 -14.35
CA VAL A 62 -1.50 -27.57 -14.27
C VAL A 62 -1.99 -26.19 -14.69
N LEU A 63 -3.00 -26.08 -15.57
CA LEU A 63 -3.63 -24.80 -15.92
C LEU A 63 -4.72 -24.38 -14.91
N ILE A 64 -5.47 -25.33 -14.34
CA ILE A 64 -6.50 -25.01 -13.33
C ILE A 64 -5.88 -24.72 -11.96
N VAL A 65 -4.74 -25.32 -11.61
CA VAL A 65 -4.01 -24.91 -10.40
C VAL A 65 -3.26 -23.58 -10.58
N ASN A 66 -2.97 -23.11 -11.80
CA ASN A 66 -2.40 -21.77 -12.00
C ASN A 66 -3.46 -20.65 -12.00
N GLU A 67 -4.70 -20.93 -12.38
CA GLU A 67 -5.83 -20.00 -12.22
C GLU A 67 -6.38 -19.99 -10.78
N ILE A 68 -6.27 -21.11 -10.05
CA ILE A 68 -6.70 -21.19 -8.63
C ILE A 68 -5.56 -20.80 -7.66
N ALA A 69 -4.28 -20.89 -8.05
CA ALA A 69 -3.15 -20.40 -7.25
C ALA A 69 -2.82 -18.91 -7.45
N LEU A 70 -3.58 -18.17 -8.28
CA LEU A 70 -3.49 -16.71 -8.40
C LEU A 70 -4.61 -15.95 -7.68
N ALA A 71 -5.27 -16.61 -6.72
CA ALA A 71 -6.18 -15.96 -5.77
C ALA A 71 -5.53 -15.71 -4.40
N ARG A 72 -4.19 -15.74 -4.30
CA ARG A 72 -3.49 -14.95 -3.28
C ARG A 72 -3.49 -13.51 -3.78
N THR A 73 -4.30 -12.68 -3.15
CA THR A 73 -4.48 -11.29 -3.56
C THR A 73 -3.14 -10.56 -3.45
N ALA A 74 -2.87 -9.61 -4.35
CA ALA A 74 -1.70 -8.74 -4.23
C ALA A 74 -1.64 -8.09 -2.84
N CYS A 75 -2.80 -7.87 -2.21
CA CYS A 75 -3.00 -7.35 -0.86
C CYS A 75 -2.43 -8.22 0.28
N ASP A 76 -2.31 -9.53 0.10
CA ASP A 76 -1.75 -10.44 1.12
C ASP A 76 -0.23 -10.63 0.95
N LEU A 77 0.37 -9.96 -0.04
CA LEU A 77 1.82 -9.99 -0.25
C LEU A 77 2.52 -8.99 0.68
N PRO A 78 3.70 -9.37 1.21
CA PRO A 78 4.73 -8.43 1.65
C PRO A 78 4.79 -7.15 0.78
N GLY A 79 4.36 -6.01 1.32
CA GLY A 79 4.45 -4.72 0.61
C GLY A 79 3.14 -4.14 0.08
N ALA A 80 2.02 -4.86 0.16
CA ALA A 80 0.75 -4.31 -0.33
C ALA A 80 0.02 -3.45 0.71
N LEU A 81 -0.62 -2.37 0.25
CA LEU A 81 -1.21 -1.31 1.06
C LEU A 81 -2.74 -1.41 1.18
N CYS A 82 -3.29 -2.60 0.99
CA CYS A 82 -4.72 -2.79 1.15
C CYS A 82 -5.04 -2.85 2.66
N GLN A 83 -6.09 -2.13 3.10
CA GLN A 83 -6.47 -1.82 4.50
C GLN A 83 -5.92 -0.51 5.06
N ASP A 84 -6.12 -0.30 6.38
CA ASP A 84 -5.64 0.88 7.13
C ASP A 84 -4.13 1.04 7.02
N PRO A 85 -3.57 2.21 7.37
CA PRO A 85 -2.16 2.48 7.13
C PRO A 85 -1.29 1.43 7.82
N ARG A 86 -0.59 0.68 6.97
CA ARG A 86 0.37 -0.34 7.33
C ARG A 86 1.72 0.33 7.55
N PHE A 87 2.34 0.04 8.68
CA PHE A 87 3.68 0.50 9.03
C PHE A 87 4.62 -0.68 9.21
N VAL A 88 5.90 -0.46 8.90
CA VAL A 88 6.99 -1.34 9.29
C VAL A 88 7.78 -0.62 10.38
N GLY A 89 7.76 -1.17 11.58
CA GLY A 89 8.44 -0.60 12.75
C GLY A 89 9.96 -0.68 12.65
N GLY A 90 10.65 0.05 13.53
CA GLY A 90 12.12 -0.02 13.66
C GLY A 90 12.63 -1.41 14.09
N ASP A 91 11.75 -2.24 14.65
CA ASP A 91 11.97 -3.66 14.96
C ASP A 91 11.77 -4.59 13.74
N GLY A 92 11.46 -4.03 12.57
CA GLY A 92 11.18 -4.76 11.33
C GLY A 92 9.80 -5.40 11.27
N MET A 93 8.96 -5.22 12.29
CA MET A 93 7.63 -5.84 12.34
C MET A 93 6.58 -4.97 11.67
N THR A 94 5.66 -5.63 10.96
CA THR A 94 4.51 -4.98 10.34
C THR A 94 3.38 -4.79 11.34
N PHE A 95 2.78 -3.61 11.38
CA PHE A 95 1.56 -3.34 12.15
C PHE A 95 0.65 -2.33 11.46
N TYR A 96 -0.57 -2.21 11.98
CA TYR A 96 -1.61 -1.31 11.48
C TYR A 96 -1.97 -0.28 12.55
N PHE A 97 -2.38 0.90 12.11
CA PHE A 97 -2.95 1.91 12.99
C PHE A 97 -4.36 2.28 12.51
N HIS A 98 -5.34 2.09 13.39
CA HIS A 98 -6.72 2.47 13.12
C HIS A 98 -6.94 3.93 13.52
N GLY A 99 -6.64 4.84 12.59
CA GLY A 99 -6.99 6.25 12.72
C GLY A 99 -8.48 6.50 12.51
N LYS A 100 -8.84 7.78 12.36
CA LYS A 100 -10.19 8.21 11.98
C LYS A 100 -10.12 8.99 10.68
N LYS A 101 -11.20 8.89 9.90
CA LYS A 101 -11.38 9.72 8.71
C LYS A 101 -11.32 11.20 9.05
N ASP A 102 -10.68 11.98 8.17
CA ASP A 102 -10.55 13.43 8.18
C ASP A 102 -9.92 13.96 9.48
N GLN A 103 -8.91 13.25 10.01
CA GLN A 103 -8.18 13.63 11.23
C GLN A 103 -6.67 13.48 11.05
N ASP A 104 -5.92 14.25 11.84
CA ASP A 104 -4.46 14.24 11.84
C ASP A 104 -3.92 13.43 13.03
N PHE A 105 -2.90 12.62 12.77
CA PHE A 105 -2.27 11.77 13.78
C PHE A 105 -0.75 11.89 13.77
N CYS A 106 -0.16 11.94 14.96
CA CYS A 106 1.28 11.96 15.17
C CYS A 106 1.88 10.57 14.96
N ILE A 107 2.64 10.45 13.87
CA ILE A 107 3.29 9.21 13.46
C ILE A 107 4.68 9.10 14.08
N VAL A 108 5.42 10.20 14.13
CA VAL A 108 6.74 10.30 14.76
C VAL A 108 6.81 11.61 15.53
N SER A 109 7.30 11.57 16.76
CA SER A 109 7.71 12.77 17.49
C SER A 109 8.98 12.52 18.27
N ASP A 110 9.99 13.32 17.97
CA ASP A 110 11.26 13.42 18.65
C ASP A 110 11.62 14.90 18.82
N SER A 111 12.71 15.21 19.53
CA SER A 111 13.19 16.57 19.78
C SER A 111 13.34 17.42 18.52
N ASN A 112 13.88 16.82 17.44
CA ASN A 112 14.11 17.48 16.16
C ASN A 112 13.28 16.97 14.97
N LEU A 113 12.33 16.08 15.20
CA LEU A 113 11.50 15.55 14.11
C LEU A 113 10.09 15.30 14.59
N HIS A 114 9.11 15.91 13.95
CA HIS A 114 7.70 15.65 14.19
C HIS A 114 6.97 15.44 12.87
N ILE A 115 6.33 14.29 12.72
CA ILE A 115 5.60 13.92 11.53
C ILE A 115 4.17 13.62 11.93
N ASN A 116 3.25 14.42 11.42
CA ASN A 116 1.82 14.09 11.44
C ASN A 116 1.39 13.61 10.06
N ALA A 117 0.34 12.78 10.06
CA ALA A 117 -0.29 12.29 8.86
C ALA A 117 -1.79 12.64 8.88
N HIS A 118 -2.29 13.18 7.77
CA HIS A 118 -3.71 13.38 7.55
C HIS A 118 -4.35 12.12 7.00
N PHE A 119 -5.36 11.60 7.71
CA PHE A 119 -6.04 10.38 7.34
C PHE A 119 -7.32 10.72 6.58
N ILE A 120 -7.46 10.20 5.36
CA ILE A 120 -8.76 10.09 4.69
C ILE A 120 -9.36 8.73 5.00
N GLY A 121 -10.65 8.57 4.74
CA GLY A 121 -11.27 7.27 4.94
C GLY A 121 -12.67 7.14 4.39
N ARG A 122 -13.15 5.91 4.44
CA ARG A 122 -14.49 5.50 4.00
C ARG A 122 -15.15 4.66 5.10
N ARG A 123 -16.45 4.89 5.27
CA ARG A 123 -17.33 4.07 6.10
C ARG A 123 -18.64 3.85 5.36
N ASN A 124 -19.02 2.60 5.16
CA ASN A 124 -20.35 2.23 4.68
C ASN A 124 -21.23 1.74 5.85
N ASP A 125 -22.53 1.58 5.59
CA ASP A 125 -23.53 1.23 6.64
C ASP A 125 -23.25 -0.12 7.32
N ASN A 126 -22.50 -1.00 6.65
CA ASN A 126 -22.13 -2.32 7.15
C ASN A 126 -20.80 -2.31 7.93
N MET A 127 -20.07 -1.18 7.93
CA MET A 127 -18.76 -1.07 8.57
C MET A 127 -18.87 -0.63 10.04
N LYS A 128 -18.19 -1.38 10.91
CA LYS A 128 -18.09 -1.09 12.35
C LYS A 128 -17.05 0.00 12.68
N ARG A 129 -16.18 0.35 11.73
CA ARG A 129 -15.10 1.33 11.86
C ARG A 129 -14.79 1.99 10.51
N ASP A 130 -14.03 3.07 10.52
CA ASP A 130 -13.50 3.67 9.30
C ASP A 130 -12.37 2.77 8.75
N PHE A 131 -12.31 2.62 7.43
CA PHE A 131 -11.06 2.28 6.75
C PHE A 131 -10.37 3.57 6.37
N THR A 132 -9.08 3.65 6.63
CA THR A 132 -8.32 4.89 6.50
C THR A 132 -7.07 4.75 5.65
N TRP A 133 -6.64 5.86 5.05
CA TRP A 133 -5.41 5.94 4.26
C TRP A 133 -4.72 7.28 4.53
N VAL A 134 -3.40 7.33 4.40
CA VAL A 134 -2.65 8.57 4.59
C VAL A 134 -2.72 9.41 3.33
N GLN A 135 -3.40 10.56 3.37
CA GLN A 135 -3.46 11.47 2.23
C GLN A 135 -2.27 12.42 2.19
N SER A 136 -1.79 12.88 3.34
CA SER A 136 -0.66 13.81 3.40
C SER A 136 0.14 13.69 4.67
N LEU A 137 1.38 14.17 4.63
CA LEU A 137 2.27 14.32 5.77
C LEU A 137 2.61 15.80 5.98
N GLY A 138 2.57 16.22 7.24
CA GLY A 138 3.21 17.43 7.73
C GLY A 138 4.45 17.04 8.50
N ILE A 139 5.61 17.50 8.05
CA ILE A 139 6.91 17.14 8.62
C ILE A 139 7.56 18.41 9.15
N LEU A 140 7.85 18.43 10.45
CA LEU A 140 8.55 19.49 11.15
C LEU A 140 9.93 18.96 11.55
N PHE A 141 10.98 19.69 11.23
CA PHE A 141 12.33 19.42 11.73
C PHE A 141 13.09 20.73 11.81
N ASP A 142 13.95 20.89 12.80
CA ASP A 142 14.54 22.18 13.17
C ASP A 142 13.45 23.27 13.18
N ASN A 143 13.58 24.27 12.30
CA ASN A 143 12.61 25.34 12.10
C ASN A 143 11.85 25.25 10.76
N HIS A 144 11.96 24.12 10.06
CA HIS A 144 11.41 23.91 8.72
C HIS A 144 10.11 23.09 8.74
N ARG A 145 9.29 23.31 7.71
CA ARG A 145 8.04 22.60 7.44
C ARG A 145 8.07 22.02 6.04
N LEU A 146 7.97 20.69 5.93
CA LEU A 146 7.77 20.00 4.66
C LEU A 146 6.34 19.49 4.58
N PHE A 147 5.76 19.60 3.39
CA PHE A 147 4.48 18.99 3.03
C PHE A 147 4.67 18.00 1.89
N VAL A 148 4.04 16.84 2.00
CA VAL A 148 3.80 15.93 0.88
C VAL A 148 2.39 15.41 0.95
N GLY A 149 1.66 15.43 -0.17
CA GLY A 149 0.28 15.00 -0.21
C GLY A 149 -0.15 14.44 -1.56
N ALA A 150 -1.20 13.63 -1.52
CA ALA A 150 -1.94 13.18 -2.68
C ALA A 150 -3.09 14.14 -2.98
N GLN A 151 -3.13 14.68 -4.20
CA GLN A 151 -4.23 15.49 -4.69
C GLN A 151 -5.47 14.62 -4.89
N LYS A 152 -6.63 15.12 -4.46
CA LYS A 152 -7.93 14.45 -4.65
C LYS A 152 -8.22 14.33 -6.15
N THR A 153 -8.74 13.18 -6.56
CA THR A 153 -9.04 12.90 -7.96
C THR A 153 -10.32 12.09 -8.08
N SER A 154 -11.20 12.50 -8.98
CA SER A 154 -12.42 11.75 -9.26
C SER A 154 -12.13 10.48 -10.04
N THR A 155 -11.20 10.54 -11.00
CA THR A 155 -10.77 9.41 -11.84
C THR A 155 -9.26 9.23 -11.76
N TRP A 156 -8.78 8.00 -11.86
CA TRP A 156 -7.36 7.70 -11.90
C TRP A 156 -6.84 7.63 -13.34
N ASP A 157 -5.64 8.18 -13.55
CA ASP A 157 -4.90 8.18 -14.81
C ASP A 157 -3.43 8.15 -14.43
N ASP A 158 -2.72 7.09 -14.82
CA ASP A 158 -1.32 6.86 -14.47
C ASP A 158 -0.36 7.91 -15.06
N SER A 159 -0.80 8.70 -16.06
CA SER A 159 -0.01 9.77 -16.67
C SER A 159 -0.14 11.12 -15.96
N LEU A 160 -1.15 11.28 -15.09
CA LEU A 160 -1.39 12.53 -14.39
C LEU A 160 -0.69 12.55 -13.04
N ASP A 161 0.10 13.59 -12.82
CA ASP A 161 0.76 13.83 -11.54
C ASP A 161 -0.22 14.40 -10.51
N ARG A 162 -0.35 13.70 -9.39
CA ARG A 162 -1.22 14.05 -8.26
C ARG A 162 -0.41 14.31 -7.00
N LEU A 163 0.90 14.50 -7.14
CA LEU A 163 1.76 14.87 -6.03
C LEU A 163 1.58 16.36 -5.70
N ALA A 164 1.49 16.70 -4.43
CA ALA A 164 1.55 18.08 -3.93
C ALA A 164 2.68 18.19 -2.91
N LEU A 165 3.54 19.18 -3.09
CA LEU A 165 4.75 19.39 -2.30
C LEU A 165 4.84 20.85 -1.87
N ALA A 166 5.33 21.10 -0.65
CA ALA A 166 5.68 22.44 -0.20
C ALA A 166 6.84 22.42 0.79
N PHE A 167 7.59 23.53 0.81
CA PHE A 167 8.66 23.81 1.76
C PHE A 167 8.41 25.18 2.41
N ASP A 168 8.35 25.21 3.74
CA ASP A 168 8.10 26.41 4.55
C ASP A 168 6.86 27.20 4.13
N GLY A 169 5.84 26.50 3.64
CA GLY A 169 4.58 27.06 3.16
C GLY A 169 4.56 27.41 1.68
N GLU A 170 5.70 27.38 1.00
CA GLU A 170 5.82 27.68 -0.42
C GLU A 170 5.71 26.41 -1.27
N PRO A 171 4.85 26.37 -2.31
CA PRO A 171 4.72 25.20 -3.18
C PRO A 171 6.02 24.86 -3.93
N ILE A 172 6.33 23.57 -4.03
CA ILE A 172 7.45 23.05 -4.84
C ILE A 172 6.89 22.54 -6.17
N PHE A 173 7.49 23.00 -7.27
CA PHE A 173 7.20 22.49 -8.61
C PHE A 173 8.36 21.63 -9.10
N LEU A 174 8.11 20.32 -9.23
CA LEU A 174 9.06 19.37 -9.81
C LEU A 174 8.61 18.98 -11.22
N PRO A 175 9.49 19.05 -12.23
CA PRO A 175 9.23 18.47 -13.54
C PRO A 175 8.77 17.00 -13.42
N ALA A 176 7.86 16.61 -14.32
CA ALA A 176 7.36 15.24 -14.41
C ALA A 176 8.38 14.35 -15.14
N THR A 177 9.53 14.13 -14.51
CA THR A 177 10.64 13.34 -15.07
C THR A 177 11.38 12.69 -13.92
N GLU A 178 11.59 11.37 -14.01
CA GLU A 178 12.37 10.64 -13.02
C GLU A 178 13.75 11.28 -12.80
N GLY A 179 14.18 11.37 -11.54
CA GLY A 179 15.44 12.00 -11.16
C GLY A 179 15.43 13.54 -11.15
N ALA A 180 14.35 14.21 -11.54
CA ALA A 180 14.24 15.66 -11.35
C ALA A 180 14.33 15.99 -9.85
N THR A 181 15.22 16.91 -9.49
CA THR A 181 15.51 17.27 -8.10
C THR A 181 15.27 18.75 -7.84
N TRP A 182 14.65 19.04 -6.70
CA TRP A 182 14.54 20.38 -6.13
C TRP A 182 15.28 20.44 -4.80
N ARG A 183 15.98 21.56 -4.54
CA ARG A 183 16.68 21.85 -3.30
C ARG A 183 16.47 23.32 -2.93
N PRO A 184 16.20 23.65 -1.65
CA PRO A 184 16.14 25.03 -1.21
C PRO A 184 17.56 25.62 -1.10
N SER A 185 17.72 26.87 -1.50
CA SER A 185 19.01 27.59 -1.39
C SER A 185 19.42 27.86 0.06
N THR A 186 18.45 27.91 0.98
CA THR A 186 18.66 28.20 2.41
C THR A 186 19.03 26.97 3.24
N ALA A 187 18.80 25.76 2.71
CA ALA A 187 19.00 24.51 3.44
C ALA A 187 19.46 23.39 2.48
N PRO A 188 20.75 23.38 2.09
CA PRO A 188 21.28 22.51 1.04
C PRO A 188 21.22 21.01 1.38
N GLY A 189 21.09 20.66 2.67
CA GLY A 189 20.90 19.28 3.13
C GLY A 189 19.50 18.71 2.84
N ILE A 190 18.57 19.51 2.29
CA ILE A 190 17.23 19.07 1.92
C ILE A 190 17.16 18.83 0.42
N SER A 191 16.54 17.72 0.02
CA SER A 191 16.21 17.48 -1.38
C SER A 191 14.88 16.76 -1.55
N PHE A 192 14.20 17.11 -2.65
CA PHE A 192 13.02 16.42 -3.16
C PHE A 192 13.38 15.91 -4.55
N THR A 193 13.41 14.59 -4.73
CA THR A 193 13.81 13.97 -6.00
C THR A 193 12.73 13.04 -6.50
N ARG A 194 12.32 13.17 -7.77
CA ARG A 194 11.39 12.25 -8.41
C ARG A 194 11.92 10.82 -8.40
N SER A 195 11.11 9.86 -7.97
CA SER A 195 11.41 8.43 -8.09
C SER A 195 10.73 7.75 -9.27
N SER A 196 9.91 8.51 -10.00
CA SER A 196 9.20 8.14 -11.22
C SER A 196 8.79 9.43 -11.94
N ASP A 197 8.38 9.33 -13.20
CA ASP A 197 7.97 10.52 -13.98
C ASP A 197 6.83 11.29 -13.31
N VAL A 198 5.86 10.59 -12.73
CA VAL A 198 4.74 11.18 -11.99
C VAL A 198 4.49 10.42 -10.68
N ASN A 199 3.80 11.06 -9.74
CA ASN A 199 3.30 10.49 -8.49
C ASN A 199 4.34 9.99 -7.46
N GLY A 200 5.62 9.85 -7.82
CA GLY A 200 6.67 9.36 -6.93
C GLY A 200 7.72 10.41 -6.56
N VAL A 201 8.04 10.51 -5.28
CA VAL A 201 9.10 11.38 -4.75
C VAL A 201 9.87 10.72 -3.61
N VAL A 202 11.13 11.08 -3.50
CA VAL A 202 12.01 10.81 -2.37
C VAL A 202 12.38 12.15 -1.74
N ILE A 203 12.04 12.32 -0.47
CA ILE A 203 12.37 13.47 0.35
C ILE A 203 13.51 13.06 1.25
N GLU A 204 14.62 13.79 1.23
CA GLU A 204 15.81 13.47 2.02
C GLU A 204 16.28 14.73 2.73
N VAL A 205 16.45 14.60 4.05
CA VAL A 205 17.08 15.59 4.92
C VAL A 205 18.34 14.93 5.47
N GLU A 206 19.49 15.41 5.01
CA GLU A 206 20.80 14.84 5.32
C GLU A 206 21.00 14.64 6.83
N GLY A 207 21.40 13.43 7.20
CA GLY A 207 21.63 13.06 8.60
C GLY A 207 20.37 12.89 9.46
N ASN A 208 19.17 13.23 8.96
CA ASN A 208 17.93 13.18 9.75
C ASN A 208 16.99 12.05 9.28
N PHE A 209 16.47 12.13 8.06
CA PHE A 209 15.56 11.12 7.53
C PHE A 209 15.50 11.09 5.99
N LYS A 210 14.96 9.99 5.47
CA LYS A 210 14.59 9.79 4.07
C LYS A 210 13.19 9.18 3.99
N ILE A 211 12.30 9.82 3.22
CA ILE A 211 10.92 9.39 3.01
C ILE A 211 10.71 9.14 1.52
N LYS A 212 10.29 7.93 1.16
CA LYS A 212 9.78 7.61 -0.17
C LYS A 212 8.25 7.73 -0.10
N ALA A 213 7.66 8.51 -1.00
CA ALA A 213 6.23 8.70 -1.09
C ALA A 213 5.76 8.49 -2.53
N THR A 214 4.74 7.65 -2.71
CA THR A 214 4.10 7.41 -4.01
C THR A 214 2.61 7.64 -3.87
N VAL A 215 2.02 8.47 -4.74
CA VAL A 215 0.57 8.64 -4.81
C VAL A 215 -0.02 7.45 -5.57
N VAL A 216 -0.96 6.75 -4.94
CA VAL A 216 -1.64 5.57 -5.49
C VAL A 216 -3.16 5.68 -5.33
N PRO A 217 -3.96 5.09 -6.23
CA PRO A 217 -5.40 5.01 -6.08
C PRO A 217 -5.80 3.81 -5.22
N ILE A 218 -7.05 3.80 -4.76
CA ILE A 218 -7.72 2.56 -4.39
C ILE A 218 -8.32 1.96 -5.66
N THR A 219 -7.97 0.73 -5.99
CA THR A 219 -8.47 0.08 -7.20
C THR A 219 -9.88 -0.50 -6.98
N GLU A 220 -10.63 -0.70 -8.08
CA GLU A 220 -11.92 -1.42 -8.02
C GLU A 220 -11.76 -2.82 -7.40
N LYS A 221 -10.61 -3.47 -7.66
CA LYS A 221 -10.29 -4.79 -7.09
C LYS A 221 -10.17 -4.72 -5.57
N ASP A 222 -9.44 -3.73 -5.04
CA ASP A 222 -9.29 -3.54 -3.59
C ASP A 222 -10.65 -3.23 -2.94
N SER A 223 -11.43 -2.35 -3.59
CA SER A 223 -12.79 -2.00 -3.18
C SER A 223 -13.72 -3.22 -3.12
N MET A 224 -13.66 -4.12 -4.10
CA MET A 224 -14.45 -5.35 -4.11
C MET A 224 -14.01 -6.34 -3.03
N ILE A 225 -12.70 -6.58 -2.89
CA ILE A 225 -12.16 -7.57 -1.92
C ILE A 225 -12.49 -7.15 -0.49
N HIS A 226 -12.41 -5.85 -0.20
CA HIS A 226 -12.60 -5.32 1.15
C HIS A 226 -13.96 -4.66 1.38
N ASN A 227 -14.83 -4.72 0.36
CA ASN A 227 -16.17 -4.16 0.37
C ASN A 227 -16.18 -2.67 0.78
N TYR A 228 -15.20 -1.88 0.28
CA TYR A 228 -15.12 -0.45 0.57
C TYR A 228 -16.32 0.32 0.01
N GLY A 229 -16.91 -0.18 -1.08
CA GLY A 229 -17.99 0.52 -1.79
C GLY A 229 -17.50 1.82 -2.44
N ILE A 230 -16.23 1.83 -2.84
CA ILE A 230 -15.63 2.89 -3.67
C ILE A 230 -16.01 2.57 -5.11
N THR A 231 -16.67 3.52 -5.75
CA THR A 231 -17.07 3.48 -7.16
C THR A 231 -16.05 4.25 -8.01
N LYS A 232 -16.33 4.47 -9.30
CA LYS A 232 -15.44 5.22 -10.19
C LYS A 232 -15.36 6.71 -9.85
N GLU A 233 -16.16 7.17 -8.90
CA GLU A 233 -16.20 8.54 -8.42
C GLU A 233 -15.42 8.64 -7.10
N ASP A 234 -14.30 9.37 -7.11
CA ASP A 234 -13.34 9.54 -6.01
C ASP A 234 -12.48 8.30 -5.79
N CYS A 235 -11.31 8.27 -6.43
CA CYS A 235 -10.39 7.11 -6.36
C CYS A 235 -9.63 7.01 -5.03
N PHE A 236 -9.91 7.88 -4.04
CA PHE A 236 -9.22 7.90 -2.74
C PHE A 236 -7.69 7.86 -2.90
N ALA A 237 -7.18 8.76 -3.75
CA ALA A 237 -5.73 8.89 -3.93
C ALA A 237 -5.04 9.17 -2.59
N HIS A 238 -4.04 8.37 -2.27
CA HIS A 238 -3.34 8.38 -0.99
C HIS A 238 -1.86 8.06 -1.18
N LEU A 239 -1.08 8.19 -0.11
CA LEU A 239 0.36 7.95 -0.11
C LEU A 239 0.67 6.53 0.34
N ASP A 240 1.42 5.81 -0.51
CA ASP A 240 2.27 4.70 -0.11
C ASP A 240 3.61 5.27 0.37
N LEU A 241 4.02 4.89 1.59
CA LEU A 241 5.07 5.56 2.35
C LEU A 241 6.14 4.57 2.83
N GLY A 242 7.40 4.91 2.58
CA GLY A 242 8.57 4.27 3.17
C GLY A 242 9.38 5.28 3.98
N PHE A 243 9.68 4.95 5.24
CA PHE A 243 10.47 5.81 6.11
C PHE A 243 11.82 5.17 6.41
N LYS A 244 12.88 5.99 6.40
CA LYS A 244 14.19 5.66 6.94
C LYS A 244 14.64 6.83 7.81
N PHE A 245 14.94 6.56 9.07
CA PHE A 245 15.42 7.58 10.00
C PHE A 245 16.90 7.35 10.29
N HIS A 246 17.64 8.44 10.48
CA HIS A 246 19.10 8.42 10.68
C HIS A 246 19.50 8.87 12.09
N SER A 247 18.73 9.78 12.69
CA SER A 247 19.10 10.45 13.96
C SER A 247 17.95 10.54 14.96
N LEU A 248 17.20 9.46 15.19
CA LEU A 248 16.21 9.44 16.28
C LEU A 248 16.91 9.27 17.63
N SER A 249 16.41 9.98 18.64
CA SER A 249 16.81 9.82 20.03
C SER A 249 16.13 8.61 20.67
N GLY A 250 16.66 8.13 21.81
CA GLY A 250 15.98 7.12 22.62
C GLY A 250 14.61 7.55 23.15
N GLY A 251 14.29 8.85 23.11
CA GLY A 251 13.03 9.44 23.56
C GLY A 251 11.91 9.46 22.51
N VAL A 252 12.20 9.11 21.24
CA VAL A 252 11.25 9.18 20.12
C VAL A 252 9.93 8.47 20.41
N ASP A 253 8.80 9.11 20.14
CA ASP A 253 7.44 8.56 20.31
C ASP A 253 6.61 8.71 19.03
N GLY A 254 5.32 8.39 19.10
CA GLY A 254 4.39 8.39 17.97
C GLY A 254 4.02 6.98 17.55
N VAL A 255 3.02 6.87 16.68
CA VAL A 255 2.52 5.57 16.18
C VAL A 255 3.66 4.69 15.67
N LEU A 256 4.50 5.25 14.79
CA LEU A 256 5.70 4.61 14.24
C LEU A 256 6.91 4.84 15.14
N GLY A 257 7.11 6.07 15.61
CA GLY A 257 8.33 6.46 16.32
C GLY A 257 8.61 5.63 17.56
N GLN A 258 7.59 5.22 18.32
CA GLN A 258 7.78 4.39 19.52
C GLN A 258 8.53 3.08 19.24
N THR A 259 8.42 2.54 18.01
CA THR A 259 9.07 1.27 17.61
C THR A 259 10.57 1.40 17.39
N TYR A 260 11.10 2.63 17.36
CA TYR A 260 12.53 2.93 17.22
C TYR A 260 13.25 3.12 18.56
N ARG A 261 12.52 3.09 19.69
CA ARG A 261 13.12 3.18 21.02
C ARG A 261 13.92 1.91 21.34
N SER A 262 15.09 2.08 21.96
CA SER A 262 15.96 0.97 22.36
C SER A 262 15.30 0.02 23.38
N ASN A 263 14.39 0.53 24.20
CA ASN A 263 13.61 -0.23 25.18
C ASN A 263 12.20 -0.59 24.70
N TYR A 264 11.90 -0.43 23.41
CA TYR A 264 10.61 -0.83 22.86
C TYR A 264 10.45 -2.36 22.97
N VAL A 265 9.41 -2.79 23.67
CA VAL A 265 8.99 -4.19 23.70
C VAL A 265 7.70 -4.28 22.91
N SER A 266 7.75 -4.98 21.77
CA SER A 266 6.58 -5.10 20.93
C SER A 266 5.45 -5.83 21.65
N LYS A 267 4.28 -5.20 21.64
CA LYS A 267 3.03 -5.75 22.19
C LYS A 267 2.22 -6.48 21.13
N ILE A 268 2.79 -6.63 19.93
CA ILE A 268 2.16 -7.32 18.81
C ILE A 268 1.99 -8.79 19.17
N LYS A 269 0.74 -9.27 19.11
CA LYS A 269 0.45 -10.69 19.30
C LYS A 269 0.99 -11.47 18.11
N MET A 270 2.06 -12.24 18.35
CA MET A 270 2.62 -13.14 17.36
C MET A 270 1.53 -14.09 16.82
N GLY A 271 1.34 -14.11 15.50
CA GLY A 271 0.28 -14.89 14.83
C GLY A 271 -1.02 -14.14 14.54
N ALA A 272 -1.17 -12.88 14.97
CA ALA A 272 -2.27 -12.03 14.52
C ALA A 272 -2.02 -11.55 13.07
N LEU A 273 -2.99 -11.72 12.18
CA LEU A 273 -2.89 -11.31 10.77
C LEU A 273 -2.78 -9.78 10.60
N MET A 274 -3.42 -9.01 11.49
CA MET A 274 -3.40 -7.55 11.48
C MET A 274 -3.23 -7.02 12.90
N PRO A 275 -1.99 -6.93 13.40
CA PRO A 275 -1.75 -6.39 14.73
C PRO A 275 -1.89 -4.88 14.71
N VAL A 276 -2.74 -4.36 15.59
CA VAL A 276 -3.05 -2.93 15.69
C VAL A 276 -2.28 -2.34 16.87
N VAL A 277 -1.56 -1.26 16.65
CA VAL A 277 -0.76 -0.57 17.68
C VAL A 277 -1.32 0.83 17.90
N GLY A 278 -1.42 1.24 19.16
CA GLY A 278 -1.85 2.60 19.54
C GLY A 278 -3.35 2.84 19.45
N GLY A 279 -3.82 3.87 20.15
CA GLY A 279 -5.21 4.32 20.10
C GLY A 279 -5.34 5.71 19.47
N ALA A 280 -6.36 5.93 18.64
CA ALA A 280 -6.58 7.21 17.95
C ALA A 280 -6.52 8.44 18.88
N LYS A 281 -7.02 8.34 20.12
CA LYS A 281 -6.99 9.45 21.09
C LYS A 281 -5.57 9.85 21.52
N GLU A 282 -4.66 8.88 21.63
CA GLU A 282 -3.30 9.10 22.12
C GLU A 282 -2.45 9.87 21.11
N TYR A 283 -2.66 9.62 19.82
CA TYR A 283 -1.86 10.19 18.74
C TYR A 283 -2.58 11.31 17.98
N ALA A 284 -3.81 11.67 18.35
CA ALA A 284 -4.53 12.76 17.68
C ALA A 284 -3.77 14.08 17.78
N SER A 285 -3.70 14.79 16.66
CA SER A 285 -3.17 16.15 16.54
C SER A 285 -4.30 17.08 16.10
N SER A 286 -4.28 18.34 16.51
CA SER A 286 -5.32 19.31 16.10
C SER A 286 -5.21 19.74 14.64
N ALA A 287 -4.01 19.67 14.06
CA ALA A 287 -3.75 20.00 12.67
C ALA A 287 -2.46 19.32 12.18
N LEU A 288 -2.31 19.25 10.86
CA LEU A 288 -1.17 18.63 10.19
C LEU A 288 0.20 19.16 10.65
N PHE A 289 0.30 20.45 10.98
CA PHE A 289 1.54 21.05 11.50
C PHE A 289 1.49 21.40 13.00
N SER A 290 0.47 20.93 13.74
CA SER A 290 0.41 21.08 15.19
C SER A 290 1.31 20.06 15.88
N THR A 291 1.86 20.43 17.04
CA THR A 291 2.73 19.57 17.86
C THR A 291 2.09 19.24 19.21
N ASP A 292 0.76 19.13 19.23
CA ASP A 292 -0.08 19.10 20.45
C ASP A 292 -0.63 17.70 20.79
N CYS A 293 -0.15 16.66 20.10
CA CYS A 293 -0.49 15.29 20.45
C CYS A 293 0.05 14.93 21.85
N ALA A 294 -0.59 13.97 22.52
CA ALA A 294 -0.26 13.63 23.91
C ALA A 294 1.17 13.09 24.08
N VAL A 295 1.76 12.56 23.01
CA VAL A 295 3.10 11.96 22.99
C VAL A 295 4.17 12.90 22.43
N SER A 296 3.82 14.16 22.14
CA SER A 296 4.73 15.11 21.51
C SER A 296 6.01 15.32 22.32
N LYS A 297 7.14 15.25 21.63
CA LYS A 297 8.51 15.49 22.13
C LYS A 297 9.21 16.63 21.38
N PHE A 298 8.52 17.26 20.44
CA PHE A 298 9.13 18.21 19.52
C PHE A 298 9.47 19.53 20.20
N SER A 299 10.72 19.95 20.04
CA SER A 299 11.21 21.24 20.50
C SER A 299 11.93 22.05 19.41
N GLY A 300 12.09 21.49 18.20
CA GLY A 300 12.79 22.12 17.08
C GLY A 300 14.31 22.23 17.28
N GLN A 301 14.88 21.39 18.14
CA GLN A 301 16.32 21.38 18.44
C GLN A 301 16.86 19.96 18.41
N LEU A 302 18.01 19.76 17.76
CA LEU A 302 18.82 18.54 17.89
C LEU A 302 19.36 18.43 19.31
N ASN A 303 18.79 17.52 20.11
CA ASN A 303 19.44 17.11 21.36
C ASN A 303 20.63 16.22 21.00
N SER A 304 21.83 16.80 21.03
CA SER A 304 23.10 16.15 20.65
C SER A 304 23.57 15.02 21.58
N SER A 305 22.73 14.56 22.50
CA SER A 305 23.15 13.65 23.57
C SER A 305 23.09 12.17 23.20
N GLU A 306 22.22 11.72 22.28
CA GLU A 306 22.11 10.29 21.93
C GLU A 306 21.53 10.08 20.51
N SER A 307 22.33 10.29 19.47
CA SER A 307 21.95 9.89 18.09
C SER A 307 22.32 8.42 17.87
N PHE A 308 21.32 7.56 17.65
CA PHE A 308 21.57 6.16 17.28
C PHE A 308 21.60 6.02 15.76
N GLU A 309 22.65 5.40 15.23
CA GLU A 309 22.73 5.07 13.81
C GLU A 309 21.81 3.86 13.52
N TYR A 310 20.68 4.11 12.86
CA TYR A 310 19.74 3.06 12.47
C TYR A 310 20.21 2.46 11.14
N GLY A 311 20.60 1.18 11.19
CA GLY A 311 20.97 0.40 10.00
C GLY A 311 19.83 0.34 8.98
N SER A 312 20.19 0.33 7.69
CA SER A 312 19.23 0.18 6.59
C SER A 312 18.54 -1.19 6.69
N LEU A 313 17.22 -1.21 6.91
CA LEU A 313 16.46 -2.47 6.86
C LEU A 313 16.22 -2.84 5.39
N GLU A 314 16.92 -3.85 4.90
CA GLU A 314 16.58 -4.48 3.62
C GLU A 314 15.54 -5.58 3.88
N CYS A 315 14.31 -5.28 3.46
CA CYS A 315 13.19 -6.19 3.61
C CYS A 315 13.06 -7.05 2.35
N ALA A 316 13.40 -8.33 2.46
CA ALA A 316 13.17 -9.32 1.40
C ALA A 316 11.85 -10.05 1.66
N SER A 317 10.99 -10.10 0.65
CA SER A 317 9.88 -11.04 0.62
C SER A 317 10.45 -12.46 0.50
N THR A 318 10.26 -13.30 1.52
CA THR A 318 10.60 -14.72 1.39
C THR A 318 9.65 -15.34 0.37
N GLY A 319 10.21 -16.00 -0.65
CA GLY A 319 9.48 -16.45 -1.83
C GLY A 319 8.24 -17.28 -1.51
N MET A 320 7.17 -17.02 -2.28
CA MET A 320 5.90 -17.72 -2.55
C MET A 320 5.14 -18.49 -1.44
N ASP A 321 5.71 -18.83 -0.29
CA ASP A 321 5.03 -19.56 0.80
C ASP A 321 5.36 -19.10 2.23
N GLY A 322 6.12 -18.00 2.42
CA GLY A 322 6.37 -17.40 3.73
C GLY A 322 5.41 -16.25 4.05
N THR A 323 4.61 -16.38 5.12
CA THR A 323 3.64 -15.36 5.59
C THR A 323 4.30 -14.15 6.28
N GLY A 324 5.46 -13.70 5.83
CA GLY A 324 6.19 -12.63 6.50
C GLY A 324 7.25 -11.94 5.66
N VAL A 325 7.28 -10.61 5.78
CA VAL A 325 8.43 -9.78 5.40
C VAL A 325 9.50 -10.00 6.45
N VAL A 326 10.64 -10.53 6.05
CA VAL A 326 11.79 -10.61 6.95
C VAL A 326 12.67 -9.40 6.63
N CYS A 327 12.58 -8.39 7.48
CA CYS A 327 13.48 -7.25 7.43
C CYS A 327 14.72 -7.62 8.25
N LYS A 328 15.88 -7.66 7.58
CA LYS A 328 17.18 -7.83 8.25
C LYS A 328 17.86 -6.48 8.36
N LYS A 329 18.50 -6.27 9.51
CA LYS A 329 19.41 -5.14 9.76
C LYS A 329 20.76 -5.41 9.13
#